data_AF-A0A7W6AHX5-F1
#
_entry.id   AF-A0A7W6AHX5-F1
#
_cell.length_a   1.000
_cell.length_b   1.000
_cell.length_c   1.000
_cell.angle_alpha   90.00
_cell.angle_beta   90.00
_cell.angle_gamma   90.00
#
_symmetry.space_group_name_H-M   'P 1'
#
loop_
_entity.id
_entity.type
_entity.pdbx_description
1 polymer ?
#
loop_
_entity_poly.entity_id
_entity_poly.type
_entity_poly.pdbx_seq_one_letter_code
_entity_poly.pdbx_strand_id
1 'polypeptide(L)'
;MPRYFFDIHDGEVSRDEAGMVLFSEEAARREAYSIVSRYASNPINLVIDGLVVVTVRDGPHSEVLTLRLVCQEDRPDNRARSTTTPDSTLARDRKNGANSQHF
;
A
#
# COMPACT_ATOMS: atom_id res chain seq x y z
N MET A 1 -39.18 0.02 -1.04
CA MET A 1 -37.86 0.32 -0.45
C MET A 1 -36.82 0.19 -1.55
N PRO A 2 -35.90 1.15 -1.71
CA PRO A 2 -34.92 1.12 -2.80
C PRO A 2 -33.96 -0.06 -2.64
N ARG A 3 -33.47 -0.56 -3.78
CA ARG A 3 -32.53 -1.69 -3.85
C ARG A 3 -31.26 -1.19 -4.53
N TYR A 4 -30.16 -1.23 -3.78
CA TYR A 4 -28.86 -0.80 -4.27
C TYR A 4 -28.00 -2.00 -4.61
N PHE A 5 -27.18 -1.89 -5.64
CA PHE A 5 -26.28 -2.94 -6.10
C PHE A 5 -24.83 -2.48 -5.92
N PHE A 6 -23.96 -3.39 -5.47
CA PHE A 6 -22.57 -3.08 -5.12
C PHE A 6 -21.61 -3.86 -6.02
N ASP A 7 -21.22 -3.26 -7.14
CA ASP A 7 -20.23 -3.87 -8.02
C ASP A 7 -18.83 -3.64 -7.46
N ILE A 8 -18.00 -4.69 -7.45
CA ILE A 8 -16.66 -4.68 -6.87
C ILE A 8 -15.64 -4.96 -7.97
N HIS A 9 -14.61 -4.13 -8.03
CA HIS A 9 -13.45 -4.32 -8.90
C HIS A 9 -12.18 -4.37 -8.07
N ASP A 10 -11.54 -5.54 -7.98
CA ASP A 10 -10.37 -5.80 -7.14
C ASP A 10 -9.28 -6.59 -7.85
N GLY A 11 -9.19 -6.41 -9.17
CA GLY A 11 -8.39 -7.23 -10.09
C GLY A 11 -9.30 -7.96 -11.09
N GLU A 12 -10.48 -8.38 -10.62
CA GLU A 12 -11.58 -8.88 -11.44
C GLU A 12 -12.85 -8.04 -11.23
N VAL A 13 -13.78 -8.10 -12.19
CA VAL A 13 -15.07 -7.40 -12.08
C VAL A 13 -16.12 -8.35 -11.54
N SER A 14 -16.57 -8.12 -10.31
CA SER A 14 -17.70 -8.83 -9.70
C SER A 14 -18.93 -7.92 -9.66
N ARG A 15 -19.92 -8.24 -10.49
CA ARG A 15 -21.18 -7.49 -10.55
C ARG A 15 -22.18 -8.05 -9.53
N ASP A 16 -22.81 -7.17 -8.77
CA ASP A 16 -23.89 -7.56 -7.86
C ASP A 16 -25.23 -7.53 -8.62
N GLU A 17 -25.84 -8.71 -8.75
CA GLU A 17 -27.17 -8.91 -9.36
C GLU A 17 -28.29 -9.02 -8.33
N ALA A 18 -27.97 -9.37 -7.09
CA ALA A 18 -28.97 -9.55 -6.05
C ALA A 18 -29.39 -8.19 -5.47
N GLY A 19 -28.41 -7.32 -5.22
CA GLY A 19 -28.60 -6.05 -4.56
C GLY A 19 -29.07 -6.19 -3.10
N MET A 20 -29.02 -5.08 -2.38
CA MET A 20 -29.42 -4.96 -0.99
C MET A 20 -30.54 -3.93 -0.86
N VAL A 21 -31.58 -4.27 -0.11
CA VAL A 21 -32.66 -3.32 0.21
C VAL A 21 -32.17 -2.42 1.35
N LEU A 22 -32.01 -1.14 1.05
CA LEU A 22 -31.57 -0.13 2.02
C LEU A 22 -32.56 1.02 2.04
N PHE A 23 -32.59 1.75 3.16
CA PHE A 23 -33.60 2.78 3.39
C PHE A 23 -33.29 4.10 2.66
N SER A 24 -32.03 4.35 2.31
CA SER A 24 -31.57 5.60 1.70
C SER A 24 -30.20 5.44 1.01
N GLU A 25 -29.85 6.41 0.16
CA GLU A 25 -28.52 6.50 -0.46
C GLU A 25 -27.40 6.63 0.59
N GLU A 26 -27.64 7.32 1.70
CA GLU A 26 -26.68 7.40 2.81
C GLU A 26 -26.42 6.03 3.43
N ALA A 27 -27.43 5.16 3.55
CA ALA A 27 -27.24 3.80 4.01
C ALA A 27 -26.41 2.98 3.00
N ALA A 28 -26.65 3.18 1.70
CA ALA A 28 -25.86 2.54 0.64
C ALA A 28 -24.40 3.01 0.65
N ARG A 29 -24.16 4.32 0.84
CA ARG A 29 -22.81 4.88 0.99
C ARG A 29 -22.07 4.29 2.18
N ARG A 30 -22.72 4.17 3.34
CA ARG A 30 -22.12 3.53 4.53
C ARG A 30 -21.76 2.07 4.28
N GLU A 31 -22.61 1.33 3.58
CA GLU A 31 -22.31 -0.06 3.22
C GLU A 31 -21.13 -0.14 2.26
N ALA A 32 -21.05 0.74 1.27
CA ALA A 32 -19.90 0.81 0.36
C ALA A 32 -18.58 1.08 1.11
N TYR A 33 -18.57 2.01 2.08
CA TYR A 33 -17.41 2.22 2.96
C TYR A 33 -17.07 0.99 3.80
N SER A 34 -18.07 0.29 4.31
CA SER A 34 -17.89 -0.96 5.06
C SER A 34 -17.22 -2.04 4.19
N ILE A 35 -17.68 -2.22 2.94
CA ILE A 35 -17.09 -3.15 1.97
C ILE A 35 -15.61 -2.81 1.71
N VAL A 36 -15.33 -1.55 1.37
CA VAL A 36 -13.96 -1.08 1.09
C VAL A 36 -13.05 -1.25 2.31
N SER A 37 -13.55 -0.96 3.52
CA SER A 37 -12.79 -1.12 4.76
C SER A 37 -12.49 -2.59 5.08
N ARG A 38 -13.46 -3.49 4.85
CA ARG A 38 -13.26 -4.94 4.99
C ARG A 38 -12.21 -5.44 4.00
N TYR A 39 -12.26 -4.97 2.75
CA TYR A 39 -11.26 -5.29 1.74
C TYR A 39 -9.86 -4.88 2.20
N ALA A 40 -9.70 -3.65 2.68
CA ALA A 40 -8.43 -3.11 3.18
C ALA A 40 -7.90 -3.85 4.42
N SER A 41 -8.79 -4.38 5.26
CA SER A 41 -8.42 -5.09 6.47
C SER A 41 -7.83 -6.49 6.23
N ASN A 42 -8.00 -7.05 5.02
CA ASN A 42 -7.44 -8.35 4.67
C ASN A 42 -6.02 -8.17 4.09
N PRO A 43 -4.97 -8.67 4.77
CA PRO A 43 -3.59 -8.48 4.32
C PRO A 43 -3.31 -9.08 2.93
N ILE A 44 -4.02 -10.14 2.53
CA ILE A 44 -3.83 -10.79 1.22
C ILE A 44 -4.15 -9.81 0.09
N ASN A 45 -5.18 -8.99 0.26
CA ASN A 45 -5.64 -8.02 -0.75
C ASN A 45 -4.64 -6.87 -0.96
N LEU A 46 -3.75 -6.64 0.00
CA LEU A 46 -2.72 -5.60 -0.06
C LEU A 46 -1.48 -6.03 -0.86
N VAL A 47 -1.31 -7.35 -1.07
CA VAL A 47 -0.12 -7.92 -1.71
C VAL A 47 -0.26 -8.00 -3.23
N ILE A 48 -1.49 -8.15 -3.75
CA ILE A 48 -1.74 -8.47 -5.16
C ILE A 48 -1.90 -7.18 -5.99
N ASP A 49 -2.96 -6.42 -5.75
CA ASP A 49 -3.30 -5.25 -6.58
C ASP A 49 -3.35 -3.94 -5.78
N GLY A 50 -3.55 -4.01 -4.46
CA GLY A 50 -3.63 -2.83 -3.60
C GLY A 50 -4.69 -1.83 -4.05
N LEU A 51 -5.69 -2.25 -4.83
CA LEU A 51 -6.73 -1.39 -5.40
C LEU A 51 -8.06 -2.11 -5.30
N VAL A 52 -9.06 -1.42 -4.74
CA VAL A 52 -10.46 -1.83 -4.85
C VAL A 52 -11.30 -0.64 -5.29
N VAL A 53 -12.20 -0.89 -6.24
CA VAL A 53 -13.25 0.06 -6.65
C VAL A 53 -14.60 -0.56 -6.32
N VAL A 54 -15.45 0.18 -5.62
CA VAL A 54 -16.83 -0.21 -5.35
C VAL A 54 -17.76 0.79 -6.01
N THR A 55 -18.59 0.31 -6.92
CA THR A 55 -19.61 1.12 -7.61
C THR A 55 -20.99 0.75 -7.06
N VAL A 56 -21.67 1.75 -6.51
CA VAL A 56 -23.03 1.63 -5.99
C VAL A 56 -24.01 2.07 -7.07
N ARG A 57 -24.98 1.22 -7.39
CA ARG A 57 -26.03 1.51 -8.37
C ARG A 57 -27.43 1.49 -7.76
N ASP A 58 -28.31 2.37 -8.21
CA ASP A 58 -29.75 2.33 -7.97
C ASP A 58 -30.47 1.85 -9.26
N GLY A 59 -30.28 0.57 -9.59
CA GLY A 59 -30.77 -0.05 -10.83
C GLY A 59 -29.71 -0.22 -11.94
N PRO A 60 -30.13 -0.56 -13.18
CA PRO A 60 -29.19 -0.93 -14.25
C PRO A 60 -28.45 0.26 -14.89
N HIS A 61 -28.97 1.49 -14.75
CA HIS A 61 -28.44 2.68 -15.44
C HIS A 61 -28.21 3.88 -14.52
N SER A 62 -28.31 3.70 -13.20
CA SER A 62 -28.11 4.79 -12.23
C SER A 62 -26.95 4.44 -11.32
N GLU A 63 -25.84 5.15 -11.45
CA GLU A 63 -24.72 5.11 -10.51
C GLU A 63 -24.90 6.18 -9.45
N VAL A 64 -24.88 5.76 -8.18
CA VAL A 64 -25.05 6.65 -7.02
C VAL A 64 -23.68 7.14 -6.55
N LEU A 65 -22.69 6.26 -6.55
CA LEU A 65 -21.36 6.52 -5.99
C LEU A 65 -20.35 5.51 -6.54
N THR A 66 -19.13 5.98 -6.77
CA THR A 66 -17.95 5.12 -6.95
C THR A 66 -16.93 5.45 -5.88
N LEU A 67 -16.54 4.46 -5.08
CA LEU A 67 -15.46 4.54 -4.12
C LEU A 67 -14.23 3.85 -4.68
N ARG A 68 -13.07 4.49 -4.59
CA ARG A 68 -11.79 3.90 -4.98
C ARG A 68 -10.84 3.99 -3.80
N LEU A 69 -10.34 2.85 -3.36
CA LEU A 69 -9.31 2.74 -2.34
C LEU A 69 -8.04 2.18 -2.95
N VAL A 70 -6.93 2.85 -2.69
CA VAL A 70 -5.59 2.39 -3.04
C VAL A 70 -4.82 2.18 -1.75
N CYS A 71 -4.28 0.98 -1.58
CA CYS A 71 -3.39 0.59 -0.51
C CYS A 71 -1.99 0.35 -1.08
N GLN A 72 -1.00 1.02 -0.51
CA GLN A 72 0.40 0.85 -0.89
C GLN A 72 1.20 0.44 0.33
N GLU A 73 2.10 -0.53 0.17
CA GLU A 73 3.12 -0.79 1.19
C GLU A 73 4.08 0.39 1.22
N ASP A 74 4.25 1.01 2.39
CA ASP A 74 5.37 1.91 2.63
C ASP A 74 6.63 1.07 2.81
N ARG A 75 7.35 0.84 1.71
CA ARG A 75 8.68 0.21 1.77
C ARG A 75 9.71 1.30 2.04
N PRO A 76 10.44 1.26 3.17
CA PRO A 76 11.55 2.16 3.37
C PRO A 76 12.59 1.94 2.26
N ASP A 77 12.92 3.00 1.54
CA ASP A 77 13.91 2.97 0.46
C ASP A 77 15.27 2.54 1.02
N ASN A 78 15.69 1.31 0.72
CA ASN A 78 16.93 0.74 1.22
C ASN A 78 18.18 1.27 0.47
N ARG A 79 18.03 2.26 -0.42
CA ARG A 79 19.14 2.89 -1.17
C ARG A 79 20.06 3.76 -0.33
N ALA A 80 19.76 4.03 0.93
CA ALA A 80 20.60 4.87 1.79
C ALA A 80 21.78 4.14 2.48
N ARG A 81 22.04 2.85 2.18
CA ARG A 81 23.12 2.09 2.86
C ARG A 81 24.27 1.67 1.94
N SER A 82 24.72 2.57 1.07
CA SER A 82 25.97 2.43 0.30
C SER A 82 26.88 3.65 0.50
N THR A 83 27.48 3.77 1.68
CA THR A 83 28.64 4.64 2.04
C THR A 83 29.02 4.19 3.45
N THR A 84 30.25 3.82 3.84
CA THR A 84 31.59 4.04 3.34
C THR A 84 32.47 2.97 3.99
N THR A 85 33.25 2.22 3.21
CA THR A 85 34.39 1.45 3.73
C THR A 85 35.38 2.45 4.33
N PRO A 86 35.77 2.37 5.61
CA PRO A 86 36.88 3.19 6.08
C PRO A 86 38.16 2.64 5.44
N ASP A 87 38.66 3.40 4.48
CA ASP A 87 40.01 3.36 3.96
C ASP A 87 41.00 3.44 5.13
N SER A 88 41.57 2.30 5.52
CA SER A 88 42.63 2.21 6.52
C SER A 88 44.01 2.30 5.85
N THR A 89 44.21 3.31 5.01
CA THR A 89 45.54 3.70 4.54
C THR A 89 46.03 4.92 5.32
N LEU A 90 46.52 4.69 6.55
CA LEU A 90 47.30 5.69 7.29
C LEU A 90 48.65 5.12 7.72
N ALA A 91 49.64 5.44 6.89
CA ALA A 91 50.91 6.05 7.28
C ALA A 91 51.62 5.47 8.52
N ARG A 92 52.62 4.62 8.26
CA ARG A 92 53.83 4.57 9.09
C ARG A 92 55.05 4.71 8.20
N ASP A 93 55.37 5.96 7.88
CA ASP A 93 56.69 6.37 7.42
C ASP A 93 57.22 7.44 8.40
N ARG A 94 58.13 7.02 9.29
CA ARG A 94 59.10 7.90 9.94
C ARG A 94 60.40 7.11 10.13
N LYS A 95 61.29 7.32 9.17
CA LYS A 95 62.71 6.94 9.23
C LYS A 95 63.49 7.82 10.22
N ASN A 96 64.42 7.12 10.90
CA ASN A 96 65.82 7.45 11.20
C ASN A 96 66.20 8.43 12.32
N GLY A 97 67.14 7.96 13.14
CA GLY A 97 68.03 8.81 13.94
C GLY A 97 68.81 8.08 15.04
N ALA A 98 69.79 7.26 14.64
CA ALA A 98 71.03 6.86 15.33
C ALA A 98 71.18 7.05 16.87
N ASN A 99 71.58 5.98 17.58
CA ASN A 99 72.86 6.02 18.28
C ASN A 99 73.49 4.62 18.52
N SER A 100 74.82 4.64 18.56
CA SER A 100 75.77 3.55 18.39
C SER A 100 76.26 2.89 19.70
N GLN A 101 76.79 1.66 19.53
CA GLN A 101 77.93 1.03 20.22
C GLN A 101 77.75 0.49 21.67
N HIS A 102 77.89 -0.84 21.86
CA HIS A 102 79.12 -1.62 22.17
C HIS A 102 79.63 -1.42 23.60
N PHE A 103 79.37 -2.37 24.51
CA PHE A 103 80.30 -3.35 25.10
C PHE A 103 79.55 -4.28 26.05
#